data_AF-A0ABD3PTU4-F1
#
_entry.id   AF-A0ABD3PTU4-F1
#
_cell.length_a   1.000
_cell.length_b   1.000
_cell.length_c   1.000
_cell.angle_alpha   90.00
_cell.angle_beta   90.00
_cell.angle_gamma   90.00
#
_symmetry.space_group_name_H-M   'P 1'
#
loop_
_entity.id
_entity.type
_entity.pdbx_description
1 polymer ?
#
loop_
_entity_poly.entity_id
_entity_poly.type
_entity_poly.pdbx_seq_one_letter_code
_entity_poly.pdbx_strand_id
1 'polypeptide(L)'
;MHESTRAFNAAPPHSGEGEFENDEPSAVVTDVTTEYIVAARCRAAGGSNAGAGNGGGSAMRSASDWIPVAQVCVARSIRPEDDGSRDAAGDDDAVRWLPVRAAVSYYCREIFFAATLASPSLKSLPRNLVEYSAEPVDSWIRHVYEDVIEGKSADSYVDASSGTKVGMTKSRAREILGLEAGCVDAYAIKSAYKRESMACHPDRFANVVVGDEDGTREEVDGRTERFALVKMAYDALNSGIRGGGGGAIATAVGSSWYESLGGRSRTDFLGPIDLMPMDVASSLCNGAYRSAVVGLDPDLTNAFVLRNQAAATAAGRSSS
;
A
#
# COMPACT_ATOMS: atom_id res chain seq x y z
N MET A 1 2.92 10.27 41.04
CA MET A 1 2.77 8.95 41.68
C MET A 1 2.85 7.92 40.57
N HIS A 2 3.94 7.14 40.56
CA HIS A 2 4.24 6.14 39.52
C HIS A 2 3.71 4.76 39.96
N GLU A 3 2.91 4.12 39.10
CA GLU A 3 2.64 2.67 39.15
C GLU A 3 3.09 2.12 37.79
N SER A 4 4.31 1.58 37.65
CA SER A 4 4.82 0.29 38.12
C SER A 4 4.26 -0.89 37.32
N THR A 5 4.96 -1.15 36.21
CA THR A 5 4.88 -2.30 35.32
C THR A 5 5.09 -3.60 36.10
N ARG A 6 4.04 -4.42 36.23
CA ARG A 6 4.17 -5.80 36.70
C ARG A 6 4.70 -6.67 35.57
N ALA A 7 5.97 -7.04 35.66
CA ALA A 7 6.56 -8.14 34.90
C ALA A 7 5.89 -9.46 35.31
N PHE A 8 5.40 -10.22 34.32
CA PHE A 8 5.00 -11.61 34.50
C PHE A 8 6.27 -12.46 34.61
N ASN A 9 6.51 -13.03 35.79
CA ASN A 9 7.55 -14.03 36.01
C ASN A 9 7.18 -15.33 35.28
N ALA A 10 8.05 -15.77 34.37
CA ALA A 10 8.03 -17.13 33.86
C ALA A 10 8.43 -18.10 34.98
N ALA A 11 7.75 -19.24 35.07
CA ALA A 11 8.03 -20.30 36.04
C ALA A 11 9.43 -20.90 35.84
N PRO A 12 10.14 -21.32 36.90
CA PRO A 12 11.41 -22.02 36.76
C PRO A 12 11.15 -23.49 36.40
N PRO A 13 11.97 -24.12 35.53
CA PRO A 13 11.84 -25.54 35.27
C PRO A 13 12.44 -26.36 36.41
N HIS A 14 11.81 -27.51 36.62
CA HIS A 14 12.11 -28.54 37.61
C HIS A 14 13.59 -28.96 37.63
N SER A 15 14.14 -29.05 38.84
CA SER A 15 15.34 -29.81 39.16
C SER A 15 15.07 -31.31 39.01
N GLY A 16 15.80 -31.96 38.11
CA GLY A 16 15.90 -33.41 37.99
C GLY A 16 17.30 -33.77 37.49
N GLU A 17 18.10 -34.38 38.36
CA GLU A 17 19.42 -34.91 38.06
C GLU A 17 19.30 -36.11 37.11
N GLY A 18 20.17 -36.20 36.08
CA GLY A 18 20.26 -37.40 35.26
C GLY A 18 20.91 -37.22 33.89
N GLU A 19 22.20 -37.60 33.85
CA GLU A 19 22.92 -38.21 32.72
C GLU A 19 23.32 -37.37 31.50
N PHE A 20 24.62 -37.50 31.18
CA PHE A 20 25.33 -36.89 30.06
C PHE A 20 24.79 -37.43 28.73
N GLU A 21 24.08 -36.60 27.96
CA GLU A 21 23.91 -36.79 26.53
C GLU A 21 24.41 -35.56 25.78
N ASN A 22 25.11 -35.83 24.68
CA ASN A 22 25.86 -34.90 23.85
C ASN A 22 25.03 -33.66 23.47
N ASP A 23 25.37 -32.49 24.03
CA ASP A 23 24.96 -31.20 23.49
C ASP A 23 25.66 -30.98 22.14
N GLU A 24 25.00 -31.39 21.06
CA GLU A 24 25.21 -30.71 19.78
C GLU A 24 24.94 -29.21 19.99
N PRO A 25 25.76 -28.31 19.44
CA PRO A 25 25.52 -26.89 19.58
C PRO A 25 24.13 -26.58 18.99
N SER A 26 23.15 -26.29 19.86
CA SER A 26 21.80 -25.94 19.45
C SER A 26 21.91 -24.85 18.38
N ALA A 27 21.55 -25.16 17.14
CA ALA A 27 21.55 -24.20 16.05
C ALA A 27 20.85 -22.93 16.54
N VAL A 28 21.54 -21.78 16.50
CA VAL A 28 21.01 -20.52 17.01
C VAL A 28 19.72 -20.21 16.25
N VAL A 29 18.58 -20.46 16.89
CA VAL A 29 17.27 -20.13 16.34
C VAL A 29 17.19 -18.61 16.32
N THR A 30 17.30 -18.03 15.13
CA THR A 30 17.11 -16.60 14.95
C THR A 30 15.63 -16.36 14.65
N ASP A 31 14.98 -15.58 15.51
CA ASP A 31 13.63 -15.13 15.25
C ASP A 31 13.68 -13.92 14.31
N VAL A 32 12.94 -13.99 13.21
CA VAL A 32 12.70 -12.86 12.32
C VAL A 32 11.30 -12.33 12.57
N THR A 33 11.23 -11.04 12.89
CA THR A 33 9.99 -10.28 12.99
C THR A 33 9.70 -9.57 11.68
N THR A 34 8.44 -9.60 11.27
CA THR A 34 7.94 -8.86 10.10
C THR A 34 6.63 -8.21 10.47
N GLU A 35 6.48 -6.95 10.06
CA GLU A 35 5.33 -6.12 10.37
C GLU A 35 4.49 -5.86 9.14
N TYR A 36 3.17 -5.87 9.33
CA TYR A 36 2.19 -5.72 8.28
C TYR A 36 1.12 -4.71 8.68
N ILE A 37 0.64 -3.95 7.71
CA ILE A 37 -0.56 -3.13 7.86
C ILE A 37 -1.75 -3.93 7.35
N VAL A 38 -2.77 -4.04 8.21
CA VAL A 38 -4.05 -4.66 7.87
C VAL A 38 -5.03 -3.57 7.50
N ALA A 39 -5.65 -3.72 6.33
CA ALA A 39 -6.75 -2.88 5.92
C ALA A 39 -8.07 -3.68 5.89
N ALA A 40 -9.19 -2.98 6.08
CA ALA A 40 -10.52 -3.55 6.08
C ALA A 40 -11.46 -2.77 5.16
N ARG A 41 -12.41 -3.47 4.55
CA ARG A 41 -13.51 -2.85 3.78
C ARG A 41 -14.79 -3.66 3.91
N CYS A 42 -15.91 -3.09 3.50
CA CYS A 42 -17.14 -3.83 3.24
C CYS A 42 -17.01 -4.56 1.90
N ARG A 43 -17.26 -5.88 1.89
CA ARG A 43 -17.42 -6.68 0.69
C ARG A 43 -18.45 -6.01 -0.23
N ALA A 44 -18.04 -5.70 -1.45
CA ALA A 44 -18.99 -5.33 -2.49
C ALA A 44 -19.85 -6.56 -2.81
N ALA A 45 -21.17 -6.42 -2.83
CA ALA A 45 -22.06 -7.51 -3.21
C ALA A 45 -21.84 -7.86 -4.69
N GLY A 46 -20.96 -8.83 -4.96
CA GLY A 46 -20.68 -9.31 -6.30
C GLY A 46 -21.83 -10.18 -6.82
N GLY A 47 -22.51 -9.72 -7.87
CA GLY A 47 -23.00 -10.60 -8.93
C GLY A 47 -24.29 -11.38 -8.71
N SER A 48 -25.40 -10.72 -8.35
CA SER A 48 -26.75 -11.00 -8.90
C SER A 48 -27.75 -10.05 -8.24
N ASN A 49 -28.22 -9.04 -8.96
CA ASN A 49 -29.43 -8.28 -8.61
C ASN A 49 -29.57 -7.71 -7.18
N ALA A 50 -28.47 -7.36 -6.50
CA ALA A 50 -28.56 -6.41 -5.38
C ALA A 50 -28.38 -5.02 -5.99
N GLY A 51 -29.51 -4.37 -6.27
CA GLY A 51 -29.56 -3.11 -7.00
C GLY A 51 -28.53 -2.10 -6.51
N ALA A 52 -27.97 -1.36 -7.46
CA ALA A 52 -27.42 -0.02 -7.27
C ALA A 52 -28.53 0.96 -6.81
N GLY A 53 -29.29 0.58 -5.78
CA GLY A 53 -30.30 1.37 -5.12
C GLY A 53 -29.64 2.05 -3.94
N ASN A 54 -29.29 3.32 -4.13
CA ASN A 54 -29.43 4.48 -3.25
C ASN A 54 -29.57 4.31 -1.70
N GLY A 55 -29.08 3.22 -1.08
CA GLY A 55 -29.51 2.77 0.24
C GLY A 55 -28.48 2.01 1.07
N GLY A 56 -27.20 2.00 0.66
CA GLY A 56 -26.13 1.54 1.54
C GLY A 56 -26.09 2.39 2.81
N GLY A 57 -26.20 1.76 3.99
CA GLY A 57 -26.10 2.46 5.27
C GLY A 57 -24.81 3.27 5.38
N SER A 58 -24.77 4.28 6.26
CA SER A 58 -23.59 5.15 6.42
C SER A 58 -22.28 4.37 6.61
N ALA A 59 -22.31 3.23 7.29
CA ALA A 59 -21.15 2.37 7.50
C ALA A 59 -20.65 1.67 6.23
N MET A 60 -21.55 1.25 5.35
CA MET A 60 -21.18 0.65 4.06
C MET A 60 -20.49 1.68 3.16
N ARG A 61 -20.92 2.95 3.24
CA ARG A 61 -20.24 4.06 2.56
C ARG A 61 -18.89 4.40 3.19
N SER A 62 -18.80 4.39 4.53
CA SER A 62 -17.52 4.54 5.22
C SER A 62 -16.48 3.51 4.79
N ALA A 63 -16.92 2.26 4.58
CA ALA A 63 -16.07 1.13 4.25
C ALA A 63 -16.18 0.69 2.78
N SER A 64 -16.49 1.61 1.85
CA SER A 64 -16.62 1.29 0.42
C SER A 64 -15.30 0.98 -0.28
N ASP A 65 -14.18 1.34 0.33
CA ASP A 65 -12.81 1.07 -0.11
C ASP A 65 -11.96 0.64 1.10
N TRP A 66 -10.74 0.15 0.88
CA TRP A 66 -9.85 -0.28 1.96
C TRP A 66 -9.48 0.87 2.90
N ILE A 67 -9.55 0.57 4.19
CA ILE A 67 -9.18 1.46 5.29
C ILE A 67 -8.08 0.74 6.09
N PRO A 68 -6.88 1.31 6.25
CA PRO A 68 -5.88 0.76 7.18
C PRO A 68 -6.43 0.88 8.61
N VAL A 69 -6.44 -0.23 9.35
CA VAL A 69 -7.12 -0.32 10.67
C VAL A 69 -6.25 -0.88 11.79
N ALA A 70 -5.25 -1.69 11.46
CA ALA A 70 -4.39 -2.33 12.45
C ALA A 70 -3.01 -2.61 11.88
N GLN A 71 -2.04 -2.77 12.77
CA GLN A 71 -0.71 -3.29 12.48
C GLN A 71 -0.58 -4.65 13.15
N VAL A 72 -0.06 -5.62 12.39
CA VAL A 72 0.21 -6.98 12.85
C VAL A 72 1.70 -7.23 12.78
N CYS A 73 2.29 -7.68 13.89
CA CYS A 73 3.65 -8.17 13.92
C CYS A 73 3.64 -9.70 13.97
N VAL A 74 4.46 -10.34 13.15
CA VAL A 74 4.64 -11.79 13.11
C VAL A 74 6.12 -12.10 13.35
N ALA A 75 6.40 -12.90 14.37
CA ALA A 75 7.72 -13.46 14.63
C ALA A 75 7.75 -14.94 14.22
N ARG A 76 8.71 -15.30 13.37
CA ARG A 76 8.95 -16.67 12.91
C ARG A 76 10.38 -17.10 13.22
N SER A 77 10.55 -18.35 13.63
CA SER A 77 11.86 -18.97 13.78
C SER A 77 12.41 -19.31 12.38
N ILE A 78 13.63 -18.87 12.08
CA ILE A 78 14.38 -19.30 10.89
C ILE A 78 15.43 -20.30 11.36
N ARG A 79 15.41 -21.49 10.75
CA ARG A 79 16.51 -22.46 10.89
C ARG A 79 17.59 -22.12 9.86
N PRO A 80 18.88 -22.17 10.22
CA PRO A 80 19.97 -21.85 9.30
C PRO A 80 20.04 -22.73 8.04
N GLU A 81 19.32 -23.86 8.00
CA GLU A 81 19.20 -24.72 6.81
C GLU A 81 18.20 -24.20 5.75
N ASP A 82 17.39 -23.18 6.09
CA ASP A 82 16.39 -22.57 5.19
C ASP A 82 16.99 -21.45 4.31
N ASP A 83 18.29 -21.14 4.44
CA ASP A 83 18.97 -20.00 3.80
C ASP A 83 19.42 -20.24 2.34
N GLY A 84 18.56 -20.80 1.48
CA GLY A 84 18.89 -20.74 0.04
C GLY A 84 18.27 -21.71 -0.95
N SER A 85 17.13 -22.35 -0.68
CA SER A 85 16.52 -23.26 -1.69
C SER A 85 15.05 -23.01 -2.04
N ARG A 86 14.41 -21.97 -1.50
CA ARG A 86 13.07 -21.55 -1.98
C ARG A 86 13.15 -20.53 -3.12
N ASP A 87 13.96 -20.86 -4.13
CA ASP A 87 13.83 -20.31 -5.48
C ASP A 87 13.09 -21.36 -6.33
N ALA A 88 11.78 -21.47 -6.17
CA ALA A 88 10.94 -22.27 -7.06
C ALA A 88 9.62 -21.55 -7.32
N ALA A 89 9.64 -20.75 -8.39
CA ALA A 89 8.51 -20.06 -8.98
C ALA A 89 7.27 -20.97 -9.11
N GLY A 90 6.17 -20.61 -8.44
CA GLY A 90 4.83 -21.12 -8.76
C GLY A 90 3.84 -21.15 -7.61
N ASP A 91 4.27 -21.49 -6.38
CA ASP A 91 3.38 -21.77 -5.22
C ASP A 91 3.80 -21.01 -3.94
N ASP A 92 4.80 -20.13 -4.07
CA ASP A 92 5.54 -19.54 -2.95
C ASP A 92 4.79 -18.37 -2.28
N ASP A 93 3.89 -17.68 -2.99
CA ASP A 93 3.09 -16.60 -2.40
C ASP A 93 2.14 -17.12 -1.31
N ALA A 94 1.48 -18.27 -1.53
CA ALA A 94 0.58 -18.85 -0.53
C ALA A 94 1.32 -19.19 0.77
N VAL A 95 2.57 -19.65 0.66
CA VAL A 95 3.44 -19.98 1.80
C VAL A 95 4.02 -18.72 2.45
N ARG A 96 4.45 -17.73 1.66
CA ARG A 96 4.97 -16.44 2.14
C ARG A 96 3.93 -15.69 2.96
N TRP A 97 2.68 -15.67 2.52
CA TRP A 97 1.57 -14.96 3.18
C TRP A 97 0.85 -15.79 4.25
N LEU A 98 1.17 -17.08 4.38
CA LEU A 98 0.57 -17.98 5.38
C LEU A 98 0.63 -17.41 6.81
N PRO A 99 1.78 -16.88 7.30
CA PRO A 99 1.86 -16.39 8.67
C PRO A 99 0.95 -15.18 8.92
N VAL A 100 0.91 -14.21 8.01
CA VAL A 100 0.03 -13.03 8.15
C VAL A 100 -1.44 -13.39 7.98
N ARG A 101 -1.76 -14.32 7.06
CA ARG A 101 -3.13 -14.82 6.87
C ARG A 101 -3.64 -15.53 8.13
N ALA A 102 -2.80 -16.34 8.77
CA ALA A 102 -3.12 -16.96 10.05
C ALA A 102 -3.34 -15.91 11.14
N ALA A 103 -2.43 -14.94 11.28
CA ALA A 103 -2.54 -13.86 12.28
C ALA A 103 -3.81 -13.01 12.10
N VAL A 104 -4.13 -12.61 10.86
CA VAL A 104 -5.36 -11.86 10.55
C VAL A 104 -6.60 -12.69 10.85
N SER A 105 -6.58 -13.98 10.56
CA SER A 105 -7.70 -14.88 10.86
C SER A 105 -7.91 -15.05 12.36
N TYR A 106 -6.82 -15.24 13.11
CA TYR A 106 -6.84 -15.42 14.56
C TYR A 106 -7.31 -14.15 15.28
N TYR A 107 -6.83 -12.97 14.86
CA TYR A 107 -7.14 -11.68 15.47
C TYR A 107 -8.26 -10.88 14.77
N CYS A 108 -9.05 -11.49 13.87
CA CYS A 108 -10.03 -10.74 13.06
C CYS A 108 -11.03 -9.95 13.91
N ARG A 109 -11.38 -10.44 15.10
CA ARG A 109 -12.29 -9.78 16.05
C ARG A 109 -11.65 -8.55 16.67
N GLU A 110 -10.39 -8.67 17.09
CA GLU A 110 -9.58 -7.61 17.70
C GLU A 110 -9.27 -6.52 16.66
N ILE A 111 -8.90 -6.92 15.44
CA ILE A 111 -8.67 -6.00 14.31
C ILE A 111 -9.94 -5.19 14.03
N PHE A 112 -11.10 -5.85 13.93
CA PHE A 112 -12.34 -5.12 13.69
C PHE A 112 -12.74 -4.24 14.88
N PHE A 113 -12.51 -4.71 16.11
CA PHE A 113 -12.75 -3.90 17.29
C PHE A 113 -11.89 -2.63 17.28
N ALA A 114 -10.60 -2.74 16.97
CA ALA A 114 -9.69 -1.60 16.79
C ALA A 114 -10.20 -0.63 15.71
N ALA A 115 -10.66 -1.15 14.56
CA ALA A 115 -11.27 -0.34 13.51
C ALA A 115 -12.48 0.48 14.02
N THR A 116 -13.32 -0.12 14.86
CA THR A 116 -14.49 0.55 15.44
C THR A 116 -14.18 1.55 16.55
N LEU A 117 -13.02 1.41 17.21
CA LEU A 117 -12.51 2.40 18.14
C LEU A 117 -11.96 3.60 17.37
N ALA A 118 -11.20 3.35 16.31
CA ALA A 118 -10.64 4.36 15.44
C ALA A 118 -11.74 5.15 14.70
N SER A 119 -12.71 4.45 14.11
CA SER A 119 -13.87 5.07 13.46
C SER A 119 -15.18 4.43 13.92
N PRO A 120 -15.95 5.09 14.82
CA PRO A 120 -17.22 4.57 15.31
C PRO A 120 -18.26 4.31 14.21
N SER A 121 -18.13 4.96 13.04
CA SER A 121 -19.02 4.75 11.90
C SER A 121 -19.02 3.29 11.41
N LEU A 122 -17.94 2.54 11.66
CA LEU A 122 -17.79 1.13 11.27
C LEU A 122 -18.55 0.17 12.20
N LYS A 123 -19.01 0.60 13.38
CA LYS A 123 -19.69 -0.27 14.36
C LYS A 123 -20.95 -0.95 13.83
N SER A 124 -21.64 -0.31 12.89
CA SER A 124 -22.87 -0.84 12.30
C SER A 124 -22.64 -1.72 11.08
N LEU A 125 -21.38 -1.95 10.69
CA LEU A 125 -21.04 -2.85 9.59
C LEU A 125 -21.15 -4.31 10.05
N PRO A 126 -21.95 -5.16 9.36
CA PRO A 126 -22.03 -6.58 9.69
C PRO A 126 -20.67 -7.26 9.50
N ARG A 127 -20.18 -7.95 10.54
CA ARG A 127 -18.84 -8.57 10.54
C ARG A 127 -18.62 -9.58 9.41
N ASN A 128 -19.68 -10.28 9.01
CA ASN A 128 -19.65 -11.24 7.90
C ASN A 128 -19.51 -10.58 6.51
N LEU A 129 -19.66 -9.26 6.43
CA LEU A 129 -19.43 -8.47 5.22
C LEU A 129 -18.08 -7.75 5.26
N VAL A 130 -17.27 -7.93 6.31
CA VAL A 130 -15.95 -7.30 6.39
C VAL A 130 -14.94 -8.19 5.67
N GLU A 131 -14.20 -7.58 4.75
CA GLU A 131 -13.01 -8.17 4.14
C GLU A 131 -11.76 -7.54 4.73
N TYR A 132 -10.69 -8.31 4.79
CA TYR A 132 -9.39 -7.86 5.27
C TYR A 132 -8.36 -8.00 4.15
N SER A 133 -7.35 -7.15 4.15
CA SER A 133 -6.15 -7.26 3.32
C SER A 133 -4.93 -6.98 4.18
N ALA A 134 -3.75 -7.32 3.67
CA ALA A 134 -2.50 -6.98 4.34
C ALA A 134 -1.43 -6.56 3.33
N GLU A 135 -0.45 -5.79 3.80
CA GLU A 135 0.79 -5.51 3.09
C GLU A 135 1.92 -5.27 4.09
N PRO A 136 3.20 -5.47 3.73
CA PRO A 136 4.33 -5.18 4.60
C PRO A 136 4.36 -3.69 4.99
N VAL A 137 4.79 -3.40 6.22
CA VAL A 137 4.83 -2.02 6.74
C VAL A 137 5.66 -1.09 5.86
N ASP A 138 6.78 -1.57 5.31
CA ASP A 138 7.65 -0.78 4.43
C ASP A 138 6.96 -0.40 3.12
N SER A 139 6.20 -1.33 2.53
CA SER A 139 5.38 -1.07 1.34
C SER A 139 4.32 -0.02 1.64
N TRP A 140 3.64 -0.17 2.78
CA TRP A 140 2.62 0.78 3.21
C TRP A 140 3.20 2.17 3.47
N ILE A 141 4.34 2.26 4.17
CA ILE A 141 5.02 3.54 4.46
C ILE A 141 5.31 4.26 3.13
N ARG A 142 5.96 3.56 2.20
CA ARG A 142 6.40 4.14 0.92
C ARG A 142 5.27 4.60 0.01
N HIS A 143 4.15 3.88 -0.01
CA HIS A 143 3.10 4.05 -1.02
C HIS A 143 1.80 4.62 -0.50
N VAL A 144 1.60 4.63 0.82
CA VAL A 144 0.38 5.12 1.46
C VAL A 144 0.71 6.23 2.45
N TYR A 145 1.59 5.98 3.42
CA TYR A 145 1.88 6.97 4.44
C TYR A 145 2.61 8.19 3.86
N GLU A 146 3.77 7.98 3.23
CA GLU A 146 4.52 9.06 2.60
C GLU A 146 3.69 9.73 1.50
N ASP A 147 3.07 8.93 0.61
CA ASP A 147 2.38 9.45 -0.58
C ASP A 147 1.07 10.19 -0.27
N VAL A 148 0.29 9.70 0.69
CA VAL A 148 -1.09 10.15 0.93
C VAL A 148 -1.22 10.91 2.24
N ILE A 149 -0.58 10.44 3.31
CA ILE A 149 -0.76 10.99 4.66
C ILE A 149 0.17 12.17 4.90
N GLU A 150 1.47 11.97 4.76
CA GLU A 150 2.43 13.09 4.82
C GLU A 150 2.32 13.96 3.56
N GLY A 151 1.83 13.36 2.47
CA GLY A 151 1.81 13.95 1.15
C GLY A 151 3.24 14.01 0.64
N LYS A 152 3.63 13.04 -0.21
CA LYS A 152 4.95 13.05 -0.84
C LYS A 152 5.10 14.46 -1.38
N SER A 153 6.24 15.08 -1.07
CA SER A 153 6.61 16.35 -1.65
C SER A 153 6.76 16.13 -3.16
N ALA A 154 5.63 16.11 -3.86
CA ALA A 154 5.41 15.60 -5.20
C ALA A 154 6.60 16.01 -6.05
N ASP A 155 7.43 15.04 -6.47
CA ASP A 155 8.80 15.24 -6.96
C ASP A 155 9.10 16.71 -7.21
N SER A 156 9.56 17.35 -6.14
CA SER A 156 9.50 18.80 -6.06
C SER A 156 10.64 19.38 -6.87
N TYR A 157 10.28 20.14 -7.90
CA TYR A 157 11.23 20.72 -8.85
C TYR A 157 11.53 22.16 -8.46
N VAL A 158 12.69 22.67 -8.83
CA VAL A 158 13.00 24.09 -8.66
C VAL A 158 12.34 24.83 -9.81
N ASP A 159 11.37 25.69 -9.49
CA ASP A 159 10.70 26.50 -10.49
C ASP A 159 11.66 27.57 -11.02
N ALA A 160 11.98 27.51 -12.32
CA ALA A 160 12.95 28.39 -12.95
C ALA A 160 12.60 29.88 -12.82
N SER A 161 11.32 30.23 -12.66
CA SER A 161 10.86 31.61 -12.46
C SER A 161 11.04 32.13 -11.03
N SER A 162 11.00 31.25 -10.02
CA SER A 162 10.96 31.66 -8.61
C SER A 162 12.12 31.12 -7.77
N GLY A 163 12.96 30.24 -8.33
CA GLY A 163 14.06 29.57 -7.62
C GLY A 163 13.59 28.73 -6.43
N THR A 164 12.28 28.51 -6.30
CA THR A 164 11.66 27.87 -5.13
C THR A 164 11.34 26.42 -5.47
N LYS A 165 11.47 25.53 -4.48
CA LYS A 165 11.09 24.13 -4.63
C LYS A 165 9.55 24.04 -4.64
N VAL A 166 8.97 23.66 -5.77
CA VAL A 166 7.52 23.55 -5.97
C VAL A 166 7.14 22.10 -6.24
N GLY A 167 6.07 21.63 -5.61
CA GLY A 167 5.54 20.28 -5.85
C GLY A 167 4.89 20.14 -7.24
N MET A 168 5.07 19.00 -7.90
CA MET A 168 4.45 18.72 -9.19
C MET A 168 2.93 18.49 -9.04
N THR A 169 2.12 19.50 -9.37
CA THR A 169 0.64 19.39 -9.36
C THR A 169 0.11 18.80 -10.66
N LYS A 170 -1.06 18.14 -10.64
CA LYS A 170 -1.72 17.62 -11.86
C LYS A 170 -2.05 18.72 -12.88
N SER A 171 -2.33 19.94 -12.43
CA SER A 171 -2.55 21.08 -13.35
C SER A 171 -1.27 21.45 -14.08
N ARG A 172 -0.16 21.58 -13.33
CA ARG A 172 1.15 21.90 -13.87
C ARG A 172 1.69 20.78 -14.78
N ALA A 173 1.45 19.53 -14.41
CA ALA A 173 1.84 18.38 -15.22
C ALA A 173 1.16 18.37 -16.60
N ARG A 174 -0.11 18.79 -16.69
CA ARG A 174 -0.80 18.96 -17.99
C ARG A 174 -0.19 20.08 -18.82
N GLU A 175 0.14 21.19 -18.19
CA GLU A 175 0.80 22.32 -18.85
C GLU A 175 2.17 21.92 -19.42
N ILE A 176 2.97 21.19 -18.63
CA ILE A 176 4.30 20.69 -19.06
C ILE A 176 4.18 19.75 -20.27
N LEU A 177 3.14 18.90 -20.31
CA LEU A 177 2.90 17.98 -21.42
C LEU A 177 2.12 18.62 -22.58
N GLY A 178 1.75 19.90 -22.49
CA GLY A 178 0.96 20.60 -23.50
C GLY A 178 -0.44 19.99 -23.70
N LEU A 179 -1.05 19.52 -22.62
CA LEU A 179 -2.39 18.94 -22.61
C LEU A 179 -3.42 19.99 -22.19
N GLU A 180 -4.65 19.82 -22.68
CA GLU A 180 -5.77 20.66 -22.28
C GLU A 180 -6.06 20.53 -20.77
N ALA A 181 -6.53 21.61 -20.15
CA ALA A 181 -6.92 21.63 -18.75
C ALA A 181 -7.98 20.56 -18.47
N GLY A 182 -7.75 19.70 -17.47
CA GLY A 182 -8.67 18.62 -17.14
C GLY A 182 -8.56 17.37 -18.02
N CYS A 183 -7.63 17.30 -18.99
CA CYS A 183 -7.39 16.08 -19.77
C CYS A 183 -7.07 14.90 -18.83
N VAL A 184 -7.80 13.79 -19.03
CA VAL A 184 -7.66 12.52 -18.31
C VAL A 184 -7.46 11.33 -19.25
N ASP A 185 -7.44 11.57 -20.57
CA ASP A 185 -7.25 10.51 -21.56
C ASP A 185 -5.82 9.97 -21.52
N ALA A 186 -5.68 8.70 -21.12
CA ALA A 186 -4.39 8.03 -21.02
C ALA A 186 -3.65 7.92 -22.36
N TYR A 187 -4.37 7.82 -23.48
CA TYR A 187 -3.74 7.80 -24.80
C TYR A 187 -3.15 9.17 -25.15
N ALA A 188 -3.89 10.26 -24.93
CA ALA A 188 -3.39 11.61 -25.09
C ALA A 188 -2.18 11.90 -24.18
N ILE A 189 -2.26 11.52 -22.90
CA ILE A 189 -1.17 11.70 -21.93
C ILE A 189 0.09 10.95 -22.39
N LYS A 190 -0.04 9.68 -22.79
CA LYS A 190 1.08 8.86 -23.27
C LYS A 190 1.67 9.38 -24.58
N SER A 191 0.82 9.85 -25.48
CA SER A 191 1.26 10.42 -26.77
C SER A 191 2.01 11.74 -26.58
N ALA A 192 1.52 12.61 -25.70
CA ALA A 192 2.17 13.85 -25.32
C ALA A 192 3.52 13.57 -24.63
N TYR A 193 3.55 12.66 -23.66
CA TYR A 193 4.80 12.23 -23.03
C TYR A 193 5.81 11.71 -24.04
N LYS A 194 5.41 10.81 -24.96
CA LYS A 194 6.31 10.30 -25.99
C LYS A 194 6.87 11.42 -26.87
N ARG A 195 6.04 12.39 -27.26
CA ARG A 195 6.47 13.54 -28.07
C ARG A 195 7.49 14.40 -27.33
N GLU A 196 7.16 14.83 -26.12
CA GLU A 196 8.03 15.70 -25.31
C GLU A 196 9.31 14.98 -24.90
N SER A 197 9.20 13.73 -24.43
CA SER A 197 10.35 12.89 -24.05
C SER A 197 11.32 12.69 -25.22
N MET A 198 10.82 12.50 -26.45
CA MET A 198 11.68 12.40 -27.64
C MET A 198 12.29 13.75 -28.02
N ALA A 199 11.64 14.87 -27.71
CA ALA A 199 12.20 16.21 -27.97
C ALA A 199 13.37 16.55 -27.03
N CYS A 200 13.29 16.14 -25.77
CA CYS A 200 14.28 16.45 -24.73
C CYS A 200 15.18 15.26 -24.32
N HIS A 201 15.15 14.13 -25.04
CA HIS A 201 15.92 12.95 -24.66
C HIS A 201 17.44 13.22 -24.64
N PRO A 202 18.17 12.86 -23.57
CA PRO A 202 19.61 13.12 -23.46
C PRO A 202 20.42 12.48 -24.60
N ASP A 203 20.08 11.27 -25.06
CA ASP A 203 20.77 10.62 -26.18
C ASP A 203 20.74 11.39 -27.51
N ARG A 204 19.76 12.28 -27.72
CA ARG A 204 19.74 13.11 -28.93
C ARG A 204 20.81 14.20 -28.93
N PHE A 205 21.40 14.47 -27.77
CA PHE A 205 22.38 15.53 -27.55
C PHE A 205 23.72 14.98 -27.06
N ALA A 206 23.87 13.66 -26.94
CA ALA A 206 25.11 12.99 -26.57
C ALA A 206 26.28 13.30 -27.53
N ASN A 207 25.98 13.73 -28.76
CA ASN A 207 26.96 14.11 -29.78
C ASN A 207 27.17 15.63 -29.91
N VAL A 208 26.52 16.45 -29.07
CA VAL A 208 26.79 17.90 -29.02
C VAL A 208 28.09 18.10 -28.26
N VAL A 209 29.19 18.22 -29.01
CA VAL A 209 30.50 18.49 -28.45
C VAL A 209 30.48 19.91 -27.89
N VAL A 210 30.69 20.02 -26.57
CA VAL A 210 30.89 21.31 -25.88
C VAL A 210 32.08 22.01 -26.53
N GLY A 211 31.83 23.00 -27.40
CA GLY A 211 32.89 23.78 -28.04
C GLY A 211 32.64 24.26 -29.46
N ASP A 212 31.69 23.67 -30.20
CA ASP A 212 31.29 24.18 -31.53
C ASP A 212 30.00 25.00 -31.45
N GLU A 213 29.87 25.96 -32.37
CA GLU A 213 29.04 27.18 -32.35
C GLU A 213 27.51 27.02 -32.15
N ASP A 214 26.98 25.83 -31.86
CA ASP A 214 25.54 25.54 -31.77
C ASP A 214 25.08 24.85 -30.46
N GLY A 215 25.90 24.81 -29.40
CA GLY A 215 25.43 24.25 -28.12
C GLY A 215 26.24 24.65 -26.89
N THR A 216 25.75 25.64 -26.15
CA THR A 216 26.27 25.96 -24.80
C THR A 216 25.94 24.83 -23.82
N ARG A 217 26.85 24.54 -22.89
CA ARG A 217 26.65 23.54 -21.81
C ARG A 217 25.34 23.75 -21.04
N GLU A 218 24.95 25.01 -20.86
CA GLU A 218 23.68 25.45 -20.26
C GLU A 218 22.44 24.96 -21.01
N GLU A 219 22.52 24.80 -22.33
CA GLU A 219 21.41 24.32 -23.15
C GLU A 219 21.22 22.80 -23.03
N VAL A 220 22.33 22.05 -22.88
CA VAL A 220 22.30 20.61 -22.61
C VAL A 220 21.79 20.32 -21.20
N ASP A 221 22.25 21.09 -20.21
CA ASP A 221 21.81 20.99 -18.82
C ASP A 221 20.31 21.35 -18.71
N GLY A 222 19.88 22.46 -19.31
CA GLY A 222 18.47 22.87 -19.32
C GLY A 222 17.53 21.89 -20.03
N ARG A 223 17.99 21.17 -21.07
CA ARG A 223 17.22 20.12 -21.75
C ARG A 223 17.15 18.83 -20.93
N THR A 224 18.20 18.50 -20.18
CA THR A 224 18.21 17.36 -19.25
C THR A 224 17.25 17.60 -18.08
N GLU A 225 17.23 18.82 -17.54
CA GLU A 225 16.24 19.25 -16.55
C GLU A 225 14.82 19.21 -17.12
N ARG A 226 14.62 19.64 -18.37
CA ARG A 226 13.35 19.53 -19.09
C ARG A 226 12.89 18.07 -19.19
N PHE A 227 13.79 17.14 -19.47
CA PHE A 227 13.48 15.71 -19.54
C PHE A 227 13.04 15.16 -18.19
N ALA A 228 13.74 15.51 -17.11
CA ALA A 228 13.32 15.16 -15.76
C ALA A 228 11.92 15.71 -15.43
N LEU A 229 11.65 16.98 -15.78
CA LEU A 229 10.33 17.61 -15.61
C LEU A 229 9.22 16.90 -16.39
N VAL A 230 9.48 16.51 -17.64
CA VAL A 230 8.52 15.78 -18.49
C VAL A 230 8.22 14.40 -17.91
N LYS A 231 9.23 13.71 -17.36
CA LYS A 231 9.05 12.44 -16.67
C LYS A 231 8.22 12.60 -15.39
N MET A 232 8.56 13.58 -14.55
CA MET A 232 7.80 13.88 -13.32
C MET A 232 6.34 14.26 -13.63
N ALA A 233 6.10 15.04 -14.69
CA ALA A 233 4.75 15.38 -15.13
C ALA A 233 3.94 14.14 -15.57
N TYR A 234 4.56 13.23 -16.32
CA TYR A 234 3.90 11.98 -16.72
C TYR A 234 3.56 11.12 -15.51
N ASP A 235 4.49 10.94 -14.58
CA ASP A 235 4.28 10.15 -13.37
C ASP A 235 3.20 10.78 -12.46
N ALA A 236 3.14 12.11 -12.36
CA ALA A 236 2.12 12.83 -11.61
C ALA A 236 0.70 12.72 -12.23
N LEU A 237 0.58 12.56 -13.55
CA LEU A 237 -0.70 12.31 -14.20
C LEU A 237 -1.08 10.82 -14.18
N ASN A 238 -0.10 9.94 -14.20
CA ASN A 238 -0.30 8.50 -14.17
C ASN A 238 -0.57 7.99 -12.73
N SER A 239 -0.21 8.77 -11.70
CA SER A 239 -0.58 8.50 -10.32
C SER A 239 -2.10 8.66 -10.13
N GLY A 240 -2.77 7.51 -9.96
CA GLY A 240 -4.22 7.42 -9.75
C GLY A 240 -5.08 7.32 -11.02
N ILE A 241 -4.50 7.08 -12.20
CA ILE A 241 -5.27 6.74 -13.42
C ILE A 241 -4.83 5.34 -13.90
N ARG A 242 -5.45 4.28 -13.36
CA ARG A 242 -5.52 2.98 -14.08
C ARG A 242 -6.79 2.94 -14.93
N GLY A 243 -7.01 3.96 -15.74
CA GLY A 243 -8.07 4.00 -16.75
C GLY A 243 -7.49 3.97 -18.15
N GLY A 244 -7.29 2.77 -18.69
CA GLY A 244 -7.08 2.55 -20.13
C GLY A 244 -5.63 2.58 -20.61
N GLY A 245 -5.08 1.42 -20.96
CA GLY A 245 -3.96 1.37 -21.91
C GLY A 245 -2.84 0.37 -21.59
N GLY A 246 -3.14 -0.93 -21.72
CA GLY A 246 -2.14 -1.97 -21.94
C GLY A 246 -2.19 -3.13 -20.95
N GLY A 247 -3.10 -4.08 -21.19
CA GLY A 247 -3.16 -5.40 -20.53
C GLY A 247 -3.92 -5.42 -19.21
N ALA A 248 -5.23 -5.71 -19.27
CA ALA A 248 -6.14 -6.09 -18.16
C ALA A 248 -6.06 -5.19 -16.89
N ILE A 249 -7.00 -4.30 -16.56
CA ILE A 249 -8.46 -4.31 -16.57
C ILE A 249 -8.90 -2.84 -16.67
N ALA A 250 -9.99 -2.58 -17.39
CA ALA A 250 -10.58 -1.26 -17.53
C ALA A 250 -10.90 -0.62 -16.17
N THR A 251 -10.84 0.71 -16.08
CA THR A 251 -11.60 1.50 -15.10
C THR A 251 -13.08 1.15 -15.23
N ALA A 252 -13.49 0.11 -14.53
CA ALA A 252 -14.86 -0.11 -14.16
C ALA A 252 -15.12 0.72 -12.91
N VAL A 253 -16.33 1.27 -12.83
CA VAL A 253 -17.00 1.48 -11.54
C VAL A 253 -16.80 0.19 -10.73
N GLY A 254 -15.85 0.19 -9.77
CA GLY A 254 -15.46 -1.02 -9.03
C GLY A 254 -13.97 -1.21 -8.73
N SER A 255 -13.04 -0.41 -9.25
CA SER A 255 -11.63 -0.50 -8.84
C SER A 255 -11.35 0.27 -7.55
N SER A 256 -10.74 -0.38 -6.54
CA SER A 256 -10.32 0.25 -5.29
C SER A 256 -9.30 1.36 -5.54
N TRP A 257 -9.52 2.55 -4.96
CA TRP A 257 -8.49 3.59 -5.01
C TRP A 257 -7.30 3.21 -4.16
N TYR A 258 -7.54 2.62 -2.99
CA TYR A 258 -6.46 2.22 -2.09
C TYR A 258 -5.50 1.26 -2.79
N GLU A 259 -6.02 0.26 -3.51
CA GLU A 259 -5.22 -0.67 -4.33
C GLU A 259 -4.40 0.04 -5.43
N SER A 260 -4.89 1.18 -5.93
CA SER A 260 -4.22 1.92 -7.00
C SER A 260 -3.01 2.76 -6.53
N LEU A 261 -2.85 2.95 -5.22
CA LEU A 261 -1.73 3.70 -4.63
C LEU A 261 -0.39 3.00 -4.93
N GLY A 262 0.67 3.78 -5.14
CA GLY A 262 1.98 3.26 -5.53
C GLY A 262 2.09 2.76 -6.98
N GLY A 263 1.02 2.79 -7.77
CA GLY A 263 1.10 2.55 -9.22
C GLY A 263 1.61 1.15 -9.58
N ARG A 264 2.71 1.06 -10.35
CA ARG A 264 3.33 -0.22 -10.76
C ARG A 264 4.38 -0.73 -9.77
N SER A 265 4.87 0.12 -8.86
CA SER A 265 5.93 -0.25 -7.92
C SER A 265 5.40 -0.94 -6.67
N ARG A 266 4.10 -0.80 -6.36
CA ARG A 266 3.47 -1.49 -5.24
C ARG A 266 2.98 -2.87 -5.68
N THR A 267 3.74 -3.89 -5.33
CA THR A 267 3.45 -5.29 -5.65
C THR A 267 3.07 -6.13 -4.44
N ASP A 268 3.34 -5.67 -3.22
CA ASP A 268 3.16 -6.45 -1.99
C ASP A 268 1.80 -6.28 -1.31
N PHE A 269 0.83 -5.67 -1.98
CA PHE A 269 -0.54 -5.59 -1.46
C PHE A 269 -1.29 -6.90 -1.74
N LEU A 270 -1.64 -7.64 -0.69
CA LEU A 270 -2.20 -8.99 -0.79
C LEU A 270 -3.63 -9.03 -1.36
N GLY A 271 -4.37 -7.91 -1.30
CA GLY A 271 -5.79 -7.91 -1.62
C GLY A 271 -6.63 -8.67 -0.57
N PRO A 272 -7.86 -9.09 -0.92
CA PRO A 272 -8.75 -9.79 0.00
C PRO A 272 -8.13 -11.09 0.54
N ILE A 273 -8.10 -11.22 1.86
CA ILE A 273 -7.64 -12.40 2.58
C ILE A 273 -8.83 -13.31 2.86
N ASP A 274 -8.72 -14.55 2.38
CA ASP A 274 -9.63 -15.62 2.76
C ASP A 274 -9.36 -16.07 4.19
N LEU A 275 -10.23 -15.70 5.13
CA LEU A 275 -10.07 -16.06 6.54
C LEU A 275 -10.05 -17.57 6.75
N MET A 276 -9.12 -18.02 7.59
CA MET A 276 -8.98 -19.41 7.99
C MET A 276 -9.97 -19.77 9.12
N PRO A 277 -10.35 -21.04 9.26
CA PRO A 277 -10.98 -21.55 10.47
C PRO A 277 -10.16 -21.21 11.72
N MET A 278 -10.84 -20.86 12.81
CA MET A 278 -10.20 -20.35 14.03
C MET A 278 -9.26 -21.36 14.68
N ASP A 279 -9.60 -22.65 14.63
CA ASP A 279 -8.78 -23.76 15.11
C ASP A 279 -7.46 -23.86 14.34
N VAL A 280 -7.51 -23.75 13.01
CA VAL A 280 -6.32 -23.74 12.15
C VAL A 280 -5.46 -22.51 12.43
N ALA A 281 -6.07 -21.32 12.45
CA ALA A 281 -5.37 -20.06 12.71
C ALA A 281 -4.72 -20.05 14.11
N SER A 282 -5.42 -20.53 15.12
CA SER A 282 -4.92 -20.64 16.49
C SER A 282 -3.76 -21.61 16.61
N SER A 283 -3.83 -22.77 15.95
CA SER A 283 -2.73 -23.74 15.95
C SER A 283 -1.45 -23.15 15.33
N LEU A 284 -1.58 -22.33 14.29
CA LEU A 284 -0.45 -21.67 13.65
C LEU A 284 0.13 -20.55 14.53
N CYS A 285 -0.72 -19.67 15.07
CA CYS A 285 -0.32 -18.51 15.89
C CYS A 285 0.13 -18.83 17.32
N ASN A 286 -0.17 -20.01 17.84
CA ASN A 286 0.27 -20.47 19.16
C ASN A 286 1.34 -21.57 19.09
N GLY A 287 1.64 -22.06 17.89
CA GLY A 287 2.61 -23.15 17.66
C GLY A 287 3.76 -22.76 16.75
N ALA A 288 3.45 -22.44 15.49
CA ALA A 288 4.46 -22.21 14.45
C ALA A 288 5.00 -20.76 14.41
N TYR A 289 4.17 -19.79 14.78
CA TYR A 289 4.50 -18.36 14.75
C TYR A 289 4.07 -17.71 16.05
N ARG A 290 4.70 -16.61 16.42
CA ARG A 290 4.14 -15.69 17.42
C ARG A 290 3.62 -14.47 16.69
N SER A 291 2.47 -13.95 17.11
CA SER A 291 1.90 -12.76 16.48
C SER A 291 1.25 -11.84 17.50
N ALA A 292 1.21 -10.56 17.18
CA ALA A 292 0.56 -9.53 17.98
C ALA A 292 -0.12 -8.53 17.05
N VAL A 293 -1.20 -7.92 17.54
CA VAL A 293 -1.96 -6.92 16.81
C VAL A 293 -2.10 -5.65 17.66
N VAL A 294 -2.00 -4.51 17.01
CA VAL A 294 -2.31 -3.20 17.59
C VAL A 294 -3.18 -2.40 16.64
N GLY A 295 -4.11 -1.61 17.17
CA GLY A 295 -4.90 -0.69 16.37
C GLY A 295 -4.03 0.44 15.82
N LEU A 296 -4.34 0.90 14.61
CA LEU A 296 -3.68 2.09 14.06
C LEU A 296 -4.20 3.38 14.69
N ASP A 297 -3.46 4.45 14.43
CA ASP A 297 -3.84 5.80 14.81
C ASP A 297 -5.29 6.11 14.34
N PRO A 298 -6.17 6.57 15.24
CA PRO A 298 -7.56 6.90 14.91
C PRO A 298 -7.71 7.98 13.84
N ASP A 299 -6.85 8.99 13.82
CA ASP A 299 -6.91 10.10 12.87
C ASP A 299 -6.54 9.60 11.48
N LEU A 300 -5.52 8.73 11.40
CA LEU A 300 -5.15 8.08 10.16
C LEU A 300 -6.31 7.26 9.61
N THR A 301 -6.89 6.37 10.42
CA THR A 301 -8.02 5.53 10.02
C THR A 301 -9.21 6.38 9.57
N ASN A 302 -9.53 7.45 10.32
CA ASN A 302 -10.64 8.34 10.02
C ASN A 302 -10.44 9.13 8.72
N ALA A 303 -9.21 9.50 8.35
CA ALA A 303 -8.94 10.17 7.09
C ALA A 303 -9.41 9.33 5.88
N PHE A 304 -9.14 8.02 5.89
CA PHE A 304 -9.61 7.10 4.85
C PHE A 304 -11.14 6.93 4.88
N VAL A 305 -11.73 6.83 6.07
CA VAL A 305 -13.20 6.73 6.22
C VAL A 305 -13.90 7.98 5.66
N LEU A 306 -13.45 9.17 6.03
CA LEU A 306 -14.03 10.43 5.56
C LEU A 306 -13.90 10.56 4.03
N ARG A 307 -12.76 10.14 3.48
CA ARG A 307 -12.53 10.08 2.04
C ARG A 307 -13.54 9.18 1.34
N ASN A 308 -13.77 7.98 1.87
CA ASN A 308 -14.73 7.03 1.31
C ASN A 308 -16.16 7.60 1.33
N GLN A 309 -16.56 8.23 2.43
CA GLN A 309 -17.85 8.91 2.54
C GLN A 309 -18.00 10.05 1.51
N ALA A 310 -16.95 10.87 1.33
CA ALA A 310 -16.94 11.95 0.36
C ALA A 310 -17.05 11.42 -1.08
N ALA A 311 -16.30 10.38 -1.41
CA ALA A 311 -16.35 9.73 -2.73
C ALA A 311 -17.73 9.14 -3.04
N ALA A 312 -18.34 8.44 -2.07
CA ALA A 312 -19.69 7.89 -2.21
C ALA A 312 -20.75 8.98 -2.42
N THR A 313 -20.59 10.14 -1.77
CA THR A 313 -21.50 11.28 -1.93
C THR A 313 -21.36 11.94 -3.30
N ALA A 314 -20.13 12.08 -3.81
CA ALA A 314 -19.88 12.64 -5.14
C ALA A 314 -20.48 11.78 -6.26
N ALA A 315 -20.35 10.45 -6.18
CA ALA A 315 -20.92 9.52 -7.16
C ALA A 315 -22.47 9.56 -7.20
N GLY A 316 -23.13 9.83 -6.07
CA GLY A 316 -24.58 9.98 -6.00
C GLY A 316 -25.12 11.25 -6.67
N ARG A 317 -24.28 12.27 -6.87
CA ARG A 317 -24.66 13.54 -7.53
C ARG A 317 -24.45 13.54 -9.04
N SER A 318 -23.58 12.68 -9.56
CA SER A 318 -23.31 12.58 -11.00
C SER A 318 -24.30 11.66 -11.74
N SER A 319 -25.23 11.04 -11.01
CA SER A 319 -26.25 10.12 -11.53
C SER A 319 -27.67 10.70 -11.52
N SER A 320 -27.81 11.97 -11.14
CA SER A 320 -29.05 12.77 -11.15
C SER A 320 -28.95 13.90 -12.16
#